data_AF-A0A7W1XUV8-F1
#
_entry.id   AF-A0A7W1XUV8-F1
#
_cell.length_a   1.000
_cell.length_b   1.000
_cell.length_c   1.000
_cell.angle_alpha   90.00
_cell.angle_beta   90.00
_cell.angle_gamma   90.00
#
_symmetry.space_group_name_H-M   'P 1'
#
loop_
_entity.id
_entity.type
_entity.pdbx_description
1 polymer ?
#
loop_
_entity_poly.entity_id
_entity_poly.type
_entity_poly.pdbx_seq_one_letter_code
_entity_poly.pdbx_strand_id
1 'polypeptide(L)' 'MKYKQNRKIEQINESTLIIGADIAKHKHIARAVDFRGIELGKTLAFSQSQ' A
#
# COMPACT_ATOMS: atom_id res chain seq x y z
N MET A 1 14.52 -10.67 -12.08
CA MET A 1 15.11 -11.08 -10.79
C MET A 1 14.49 -10.23 -9.66
N LYS A 2 13.73 -10.82 -8.73
CA LYS A 2 12.97 -10.11 -7.66
C LYS A 2 13.83 -9.44 -6.57
N TYR A 3 15.15 -9.48 -6.68
CA TYR A 3 16.10 -9.02 -5.67
C TYR A 3 15.91 -7.56 -5.26
N LYS A 4 15.55 -6.66 -6.20
CA LYS A 4 15.29 -5.26 -5.87
C LYS A 4 14.02 -5.07 -5.04
N GLN A 5 13.04 -5.97 -5.17
CA GLN A 5 11.77 -5.90 -4.47
C GLN A 5 11.91 -6.49 -3.07
N ASN A 6 12.54 -7.66 -2.95
CA ASN A 6 12.82 -8.28 -1.65
C ASN A 6 13.69 -7.37 -0.77
N ARG A 7 14.73 -6.74 -1.33
CA ARG A 7 15.55 -5.77 -0.59
C ARG A 7 14.76 -4.58 -0.05
N LYS A 8 13.69 -4.16 -0.72
CA LYS A 8 12.81 -3.08 -0.22
C LYS A 8 11.88 -3.58 0.89
N ILE A 9 11.40 -4.82 0.78
CA ILE A 9 10.57 -5.46 1.82
C ILE A 9 11.41 -5.66 3.10
N GLU A 10 12.67 -6.07 2.96
CA GLU A 10 13.63 -6.20 4.07
C GLU A 10 13.92 -4.88 4.79
N GLN A 11 13.63 -3.72 4.18
CA GLN A 11 13.80 -2.40 4.80
C GLN A 11 12.59 -1.95 5.64
N ILE A 12 11.47 -2.68 5.60
CA ILE A 12 10.28 -2.38 6.41
C ILE A 12 10.63 -2.50 7.89
N ASN A 13 10.26 -1.47 8.65
CA ASN A 13 10.49 -1.38 10.09
C ASN A 13 9.29 -0.72 10.79
N GLU A 14 9.38 -0.52 12.09
CA GLU A 14 8.29 -0.03 12.94
C GLU A 14 7.75 1.36 12.55
N SER A 15 8.55 2.20 11.89
CA SER A 15 8.13 3.53 11.41
C SER A 15 7.63 3.53 9.96
N THR A 16 7.54 2.34 9.33
CA THR A 16 7.12 2.21 7.93
C THR A 16 5.60 2.21 7.82
N LEU A 17 5.06 3.12 7.01
CA LEU A 17 3.67 3.11 6.55
C LEU A 17 3.57 2.31 5.24
N ILE A 18 2.74 1.27 5.23
CA ILE A 18 2.51 0.45 4.04
C ILE A 18 1.17 0.85 3.42
N ILE A 19 1.19 1.18 2.12
CA ILE A 19 -0.01 1.50 1.35
C ILE A 19 -0.25 0.40 0.31
N GLY A 20 -1.34 -0.34 0.46
CA GLY A 20 -1.86 -1.23 -0.57
C GLY A 20 -2.85 -0.49 -1.46
N ALA A 21 -2.70 -0.60 -2.78
CA ALA A 21 -3.64 -0.01 -3.73
C ALA A 21 -4.15 -1.07 -4.71
N ASP A 22 -5.47 -1.19 -4.82
CA ASP A 22 -6.15 -1.94 -5.87
C ASP A 22 -6.61 -0.97 -6.96
N ILE A 23 -6.17 -1.22 -8.19
CA ILE A 23 -6.32 -0.32 -9.32
C ILE A 23 -7.30 -0.95 -10.32
N ALA A 24 -8.55 -0.48 -10.32
CA ALA A 24 -9.55 -0.87 -11.33
C ALA A 24 -9.79 0.22 -12.39
N LYS A 25 -10.65 -0.04 -13.38
CA LYS A 25 -10.86 0.85 -14.53
C LYS A 25 -11.40 2.25 -14.19
N HIS A 26 -12.23 2.36 -13.16
CA HIS A 26 -12.96 3.60 -12.83
C HIS A 26 -12.83 4.02 -11.36
N LYS A 27 -12.70 3.05 -10.46
CA LYS A 27 -12.62 3.28 -9.02
C LYS A 27 -11.46 2.47 -8.46
N HIS A 28 -10.52 3.16 -7.86
CA HIS A 28 -9.37 2.60 -7.17
C HIS A 28 -9.61 2.62 -5.67
N ILE A 29 -8.91 1.74 -4.98
CA ILE A 29 -9.05 1.54 -3.54
C ILE A 29 -7.65 1.53 -2.93
N ALA A 30 -7.38 2.45 -2.01
CA ALA A 30 -6.14 2.49 -1.24
C ALA A 30 -6.41 2.18 0.23
N ARG A 31 -5.48 1.46 0.87
CA ARG A 31 -5.52 1.09 2.27
C ARG A 31 -4.16 1.30 2.91
N ALA A 32 -4.17 1.89 4.10
CA ALA A 32 -2.99 2.11 4.92
C ALA A 32 -2.93 1.08 6.05
N VAL A 33 -1.77 0.44 6.20
CA VAL A 33 -1.46 -0.46 7.31
C VAL A 33 -0.09 -0.13 7.89
N ASP A 34 0.13 -0.49 9.15
CA ASP A 34 1.46 -0.46 9.75
C ASP A 34 2.33 -1.64 9.27
N PHE A 35 3.58 -1.70 9.73
CA PHE A 35 4.52 -2.77 9.41
C PHE A 35 4.06 -4.18 9.82
N ARG A 36 3.09 -4.30 10.74
CA ARG A 36 2.49 -5.56 11.19
C ARG A 36 1.26 -5.94 10.37
N GLY A 37 0.82 -5.08 9.46
CA GLY A 37 -0.39 -5.26 8.67
C GLY A 37 -1.67 -4.84 9.39
N ILE A 38 -1.60 -4.09 10.49
CA ILE A 38 -2.76 -3.56 11.20
C ILE A 38 -3.29 -2.35 10.44
N GLU A 39 -4.60 -2.33 10.15
CA GLU A 39 -5.24 -1.21 9.46
C GLU A 39 -5.20 0.07 10.31
N LEU A 40 -4.72 1.17 9.71
CA LEU A 40 -4.57 2.46 10.38
C LEU A 40 -5.74 3.41 10.12
N GLY A 41 -6.78 2.97 9.40
CA GLY A 41 -7.94 3.79 9.12
C GLY A 41 -8.86 3.20 8.06
N LYS A 42 -9.84 4.02 7.64
CA LYS A 42 -10.78 3.62 6.60
C LYS A 42 -10.10 3.56 5.24
N THR A 43 -10.57 2.62 4.43
CA THR A 43 -10.15 2.48 3.04
C THR A 43 -10.53 3.73 2.22
N LEU A 44 -9.61 4.23 1.41
CA LEU A 44 -9.78 5.40 0.56
C LEU A 44 -10.18 4.97 -0.85
N ALA A 45 -11.37 5.38 -1.29
CA ALA A 45 -11.79 5.20 -2.69
C ALA A 45 -11.51 6.47 -3.49
N PHE A 46 -10.87 6.33 -4.65
CA PHE A 46 -10.57 7.45 -5.56
C PHE A 46 -10.77 7.04 -7.01
N SER A 47 -11.05 8.00 -7.88
CA SER A 47 -11.16 7.78 -9.33
C SER A 47 -9.97 8.42 -10.03
N GLN A 48 -9.56 7.84 -11.16
CA GLN A 48 -8.58 8.46 -12.04
C GLN A 48 -9.08 9.85 -12.47
N SER A 49 -8.26 10.89 -12.29
CA SER A 49 -8.50 12.19 -12.93
C SER A 49 -8.14 12.08 -14.42
N GLN A 50 -9.00 12.60 -15.29
CA GLN A 50 -8.65 12.82 -16.70
C GLN A 50 -7.57 13.90 -16.82
#